data_AF-A0A1Y1YRC4-F1
#
_entry.id   AF-A0A1Y1YRC4-F1
#
_cell.length_a   1.000
_cell.length_b   1.000
_cell.length_c   1.000
_cell.angle_alpha   90.00
_cell.angle_beta   90.00
_cell.angle_gamma   90.00
#
_symmetry.space_group_name_H-M   'P 1'
#
loop_
_entity.id
_entity.type
_entity.pdbx_description
1 polymer ?
#
loop_
_entity_poly.entity_id
_entity_poly.type
_entity_poly.pdbx_seq_one_letter_code
_entity_poly.pdbx_strand_id
1 'polypeptide(L)'
;MPISTELRKRPTLREILNQDGLQLNLLCLLTTVFALTLWFSQSTFTVASSGSEARRGGVRIPFSSGLAVLRSLQALTSTCTTFALLQAFETLTWTLASRSTGLSILNFLSLAPTTSMFGGLALGFRNDVPTFGRIASWSKLYFTTTCWLAGVLLFIRTSFSTVYESGVPYIATAGTGPFNGSLVKPTLKDNGGSISYSILATAPSFLQNPQFAISVQPVKCLPGKEHCESYLLPGGLMAVSSNIPNGTSDPLIIIHDAPASQVEFRTEGAGNAFSSSVNCSTFGDRDIGIRLCLQPSVIYNGSVDVGIIACPRGISNGLCLGGGDQYNVSTTVSIFKRRVTTTCSKDNKTIISVSGLTTPTSIDFSEVEPLHEAFDWLLNYTAAGLPIGSSPVFLFWNRNGVSEEHDWSVTAYEALQNMLAFILWEFSINSWGNPDMHHSAHGPDGEVAFLPQEFRTTIASARPLTKFVIDRKMFALYILFQGIPVLFCWVVMAVRVAMRMPRPKTSSFPTMDVVFKSNLAGCPISDGGQLIDGGDATFVKSLQGVRIVAK
;
A
#
# COMPACT_ATOMS: atom_id res chain seq x y z
N MET A 1 -29.15 -46.44 54.64
CA MET A 1 -30.25 -45.51 54.25
C MET A 1 -30.66 -45.84 52.82
N PRO A 2 -31.95 -46.11 52.55
CA PRO A 2 -32.41 -46.36 51.19
C PRO A 2 -32.37 -45.04 50.42
N ILE A 3 -31.59 -45.00 49.36
CA ILE A 3 -31.55 -43.86 48.44
C ILE A 3 -32.87 -43.90 47.66
N SER A 4 -33.82 -43.05 48.01
CA SER A 4 -35.08 -42.93 47.29
C SER A 4 -34.78 -42.61 45.82
N THR A 5 -35.08 -43.55 44.93
CA THR A 5 -35.05 -43.37 43.49
C THR A 5 -36.22 -42.50 43.05
N GLU A 6 -36.26 -41.23 43.47
CA GLU A 6 -37.10 -40.26 42.76
C GLU A 6 -36.53 -40.11 41.34
N LEU A 7 -37.32 -40.53 40.35
CA LEU A 7 -37.05 -40.31 38.94
C LEU A 7 -36.90 -38.81 38.71
N ARG A 8 -35.65 -38.35 38.58
CA ARG A 8 -35.26 -36.95 38.38
C ARG A 8 -36.06 -36.36 37.22
N LYS A 9 -37.05 -35.53 37.51
CA LYS A 9 -37.87 -34.84 36.51
C LYS A 9 -36.94 -34.02 35.62
N ARG A 10 -36.94 -34.28 34.31
CA ARG A 10 -36.13 -33.51 33.36
C ARG A 10 -36.58 -32.04 33.43
N PRO A 11 -35.66 -31.07 33.60
CA PRO A 11 -36.03 -29.66 33.65
C PRO A 11 -36.71 -29.26 32.34
N THR A 12 -37.66 -28.34 32.44
CA THR A 12 -38.33 -27.80 31.26
C THR A 12 -37.36 -26.89 30.49
N LEU A 13 -37.56 -26.73 29.18
CA LEU A 13 -36.74 -25.82 28.36
C LEU A 13 -36.72 -24.39 28.94
N ARG A 14 -37.86 -23.94 29.48
CA ARG A 14 -38.02 -22.64 30.11
C ARG A 14 -37.16 -22.47 31.37
N GLU A 15 -37.04 -23.52 32.18
CA GLU A 15 -36.18 -23.50 33.38
C GLU A 15 -34.70 -23.39 33.00
N ILE A 16 -34.26 -24.12 31.97
CA ILE A 16 -32.88 -24.04 31.48
C ILE A 16 -32.57 -22.64 30.95
N LEU A 17 -33.46 -22.09 30.11
CA LEU A 17 -33.31 -20.74 29.56
C LEU A 17 -33.30 -19.66 30.65
N ASN A 18 -34.13 -19.80 31.69
CA ASN A 18 -34.13 -18.87 32.82
C ASN A 18 -32.84 -18.97 33.65
N GLN A 19 -32.30 -20.17 33.86
CA GLN A 19 -31.03 -20.36 34.57
C GLN A 19 -29.84 -19.79 33.79
N ASP A 20 -29.89 -19.85 32.45
CA ASP A 20 -28.81 -19.40 31.58
C ASP A 20 -29.04 -18.02 30.97
N GLY A 21 -30.07 -17.29 31.40
CA GLY A 21 -30.44 -16.00 30.83
C GLY A 21 -29.28 -15.00 30.80
N LEU A 22 -28.46 -14.96 31.86
CA LEU A 22 -27.27 -14.10 31.91
C LEU A 22 -26.22 -14.50 30.85
N GLN A 23 -25.96 -15.81 30.69
CA GLN A 23 -24.99 -16.31 29.72
C GLN A 23 -25.47 -16.11 28.29
N LEU A 24 -26.76 -16.31 28.03
CA LEU A 24 -27.37 -16.05 26.73
C LEU A 24 -27.29 -14.55 26.38
N ASN A 25 -27.64 -13.66 27.32
CA ASN A 25 -27.53 -12.22 27.14
C ASN A 25 -26.08 -11.79 26.87
N LEU A 26 -25.11 -12.35 27.60
CA LEU A 26 -23.70 -12.12 27.38
C LEU A 26 -23.25 -12.58 25.98
N LEU A 27 -23.70 -13.75 25.52
CA LEU A 27 -23.37 -14.27 24.19
C LEU A 27 -23.98 -13.42 23.08
N CYS A 28 -25.23 -12.97 23.24
CA CYS A 28 -25.87 -12.04 22.30
C CYS A 28 -25.15 -10.68 22.27
N LEU A 29 -24.73 -10.15 23.42
CA LEU A 29 -23.94 -8.94 23.49
C LEU A 29 -22.60 -9.13 22.77
N LEU A 30 -21.91 -10.24 23.05
CA LEU A 30 -20.63 -10.58 22.44
C LEU A 30 -20.74 -10.69 20.91
N THR A 31 -21.72 -11.42 20.38
CA THR A 31 -21.91 -11.52 18.93
C THR A 31 -22.23 -10.19 18.30
N THR A 32 -23.02 -9.35 18.98
CA THR A 32 -23.36 -8.00 18.51
C THR A 32 -22.12 -7.11 18.46
N VAL A 33 -21.30 -7.08 19.51
CA VAL A 33 -20.06 -6.28 19.55
C VAL A 33 -19.05 -6.80 18.52
N PHE A 34 -18.93 -8.13 18.35
CA PHE A 34 -18.08 -8.71 17.32
C PHE A 34 -18.54 -8.32 15.91
N ALA A 35 -19.83 -8.45 15.61
CA ALA A 35 -20.41 -8.04 14.33
C ALA A 35 -20.22 -6.54 14.06
N LEU A 36 -20.41 -5.69 15.10
CA LEU A 36 -20.18 -4.26 15.01
C LEU A 36 -18.70 -3.94 14.73
N THR A 37 -17.77 -4.67 15.35
CA THR A 37 -16.33 -4.51 15.10
C THR A 37 -15.97 -4.88 13.66
N LEU A 38 -16.54 -5.96 13.11
CA LEU A 38 -16.34 -6.35 11.72
C LEU A 38 -16.92 -5.33 10.74
N TRP A 39 -18.15 -4.88 10.99
CA TRP A 39 -18.82 -3.87 10.17
C TRP A 39 -18.07 -2.54 10.20
N PHE A 40 -17.66 -2.08 11.38
CA PHE A 40 -16.90 -0.84 11.54
C PHE A 40 -15.54 -0.93 10.84
N SER A 41 -14.85 -2.07 10.99
CA SER A 41 -13.57 -2.31 10.34
C SER A 41 -13.69 -2.26 8.81
N GLN A 42 -14.69 -2.94 8.24
CA GLN A 42 -14.91 -2.96 6.79
C GLN A 42 -15.41 -1.64 6.20
N SER A 43 -16.24 -0.90 6.94
CA SER A 43 -16.81 0.38 6.48
C SER A 43 -15.79 1.53 6.54
N THR A 44 -14.92 1.52 7.55
CA THR A 44 -13.95 2.59 7.79
C THR A 44 -12.61 2.31 7.11
N PHE A 45 -12.18 1.05 7.13
CA PHE A 45 -10.87 0.65 6.61
C PHE A 45 -11.05 -0.24 5.38
N THR A 46 -10.56 0.24 4.24
CA THR A 46 -10.50 -0.60 3.04
C THR A 46 -9.45 -1.65 3.26
N VAL A 47 -9.87 -2.91 3.27
CA VAL A 47 -8.99 -4.06 3.07
C VAL A 47 -8.24 -3.81 1.77
N ALA A 48 -6.90 -3.89 1.78
CA ALA A 48 -6.06 -3.65 0.61
C ALA A 48 -6.44 -4.58 -0.56
N SER A 49 -7.43 -4.20 -1.36
CA SER A 49 -7.73 -4.79 -2.65
C SER A 49 -7.12 -3.89 -3.70
N SER A 50 -6.02 -4.37 -4.28
CA SER A 50 -5.40 -3.80 -5.47
C SER A 50 -6.45 -3.70 -6.58
N GLY A 51 -6.86 -2.49 -6.93
CA GLY A 51 -7.41 -2.22 -8.27
C GLY A 51 -8.92 -2.00 -8.43
N SER A 52 -9.71 -1.66 -7.40
CA SER A 52 -11.04 -1.09 -7.68
C SER A 52 -11.38 0.09 -6.78
N GLU A 53 -11.65 1.20 -7.46
CA GLU A 53 -11.91 2.52 -6.92
C GLU A 53 -13.05 2.56 -5.89
N ALA A 54 -12.72 3.13 -4.74
CA ALA A 54 -13.43 4.21 -4.07
C ALA A 54 -14.85 4.55 -4.59
N ARG A 55 -15.85 3.70 -4.34
CA ARG A 55 -17.26 4.07 -4.56
C ARG A 55 -18.24 3.47 -3.55
N ARG A 56 -17.91 3.51 -2.26
CA ARG A 56 -18.92 3.41 -1.20
C ARG A 56 -18.79 4.62 -0.30
N GLY A 57 -19.89 5.39 -0.21
CA GLY A 57 -20.06 6.52 0.70
C GLY A 57 -20.04 6.07 2.16
N GLY A 58 -18.87 5.60 2.60
CA GLY A 58 -18.60 5.24 3.99
C GLY A 58 -18.62 6.49 4.86
N VAL A 59 -19.11 6.32 6.08
CA VAL A 59 -19.10 7.35 7.11
C VAL A 59 -17.65 7.83 7.31
N ARG A 60 -17.42 9.13 7.11
CA ARG A 60 -16.10 9.74 7.21
C ARG A 60 -15.81 10.04 8.67
N ILE A 61 -14.90 9.27 9.27
CA ILE A 61 -14.50 9.45 10.67
C ILE A 61 -13.05 9.94 10.68
N PRO A 62 -12.72 11.00 11.45
CA PRO A 62 -11.34 11.44 11.62
C PRO A 62 -10.44 10.28 12.03
N PHE A 63 -9.24 10.20 11.47
CA PHE A 63 -8.32 9.06 11.67
C PHE A 63 -8.14 8.69 13.15
N SER A 64 -7.84 9.68 14.01
CA SER A 64 -7.64 9.46 15.44
C SER A 64 -8.88 8.87 16.11
N SER A 65 -10.06 9.39 15.79
CA SER A 65 -11.33 8.90 16.31
C SER A 65 -11.66 7.50 15.78
N GLY A 66 -11.42 7.23 14.50
CA GLY A 66 -11.66 5.93 13.88
C GLY A 66 -10.80 4.83 14.49
N LEU A 67 -9.50 5.11 14.71
CA LEU A 67 -8.59 4.17 15.34
C LEU A 67 -8.95 3.94 16.82
N ALA A 68 -9.30 5.00 17.55
CA ALA A 68 -9.75 4.88 18.94
C ALA A 68 -11.00 4.01 19.04
N VAL A 69 -12.00 4.25 18.20
CA VAL A 69 -13.24 3.44 18.16
C VAL A 69 -12.95 1.99 17.82
N LEU A 70 -12.12 1.71 16.80
CA LEU A 70 -11.76 0.33 16.44
C LEU A 70 -11.07 -0.38 17.61
N ARG A 71 -10.12 0.30 18.28
CA ARG A 71 -9.38 -0.27 19.42
C ARG A 71 -10.28 -0.53 20.62
N SER A 72 -11.21 0.38 20.90
CA SER A 72 -12.22 0.20 21.96
C SER A 72 -13.16 -0.97 21.66
N LEU A 73 -13.66 -1.08 20.43
CA LEU A 73 -14.53 -2.18 20.00
C LEU A 73 -13.81 -3.54 20.05
N GLN A 74 -12.56 -3.60 19.59
CA GLN A 74 -11.74 -4.81 19.66
C GLN A 74 -11.44 -5.23 21.10
N ALA A 75 -11.07 -4.27 21.96
CA ALA A 75 -10.83 -4.53 23.38
C ALA A 75 -12.10 -5.06 24.06
N LEU A 76 -13.24 -4.40 23.84
CA LEU A 76 -14.53 -4.84 24.35
C LEU A 76 -14.88 -6.24 23.87
N THR A 77 -14.70 -6.53 22.58
CA THR A 77 -14.92 -7.87 22.01
C THR A 77 -14.04 -8.93 22.68
N SER A 78 -12.74 -8.67 22.84
CA SER A 78 -11.79 -9.61 23.45
C SER A 78 -12.11 -9.86 24.93
N THR A 79 -12.46 -8.81 25.68
CA THR A 79 -12.88 -8.92 27.09
C THR A 79 -14.19 -9.71 27.23
N CYS A 80 -15.23 -9.35 26.45
CA CYS A 80 -16.50 -10.08 26.45
C CYS A 80 -16.32 -11.56 26.06
N THR A 81 -15.44 -11.85 25.10
CA THR A 81 -15.18 -13.23 24.67
C THR A 81 -14.47 -14.02 25.75
N THR A 82 -13.49 -13.41 26.41
CA THR A 82 -12.79 -14.07 27.52
C THR A 82 -13.75 -14.38 28.66
N PHE A 83 -14.64 -13.45 29.02
CA PHE A 83 -15.66 -13.68 30.05
C PHE A 83 -16.67 -14.76 29.63
N ALA A 84 -17.17 -14.71 28.40
CA ALA A 84 -18.08 -15.73 27.86
C ALA A 84 -17.42 -17.12 27.79
N LEU A 85 -16.14 -17.19 27.44
CA LEU A 85 -15.37 -18.42 27.38
C LEU A 85 -15.20 -19.04 28.77
N LEU A 86 -14.86 -18.25 29.79
CA LEU A 86 -14.78 -18.72 31.18
C LEU A 86 -16.14 -19.27 31.66
N GLN A 87 -17.23 -18.57 31.36
CA GLN A 87 -18.59 -19.02 31.66
C GLN A 87 -18.98 -20.30 30.91
N ALA A 88 -18.57 -20.44 29.65
CA ALA A 88 -18.81 -21.64 28.85
C ALA A 88 -18.05 -22.84 29.44
N PHE A 89 -16.79 -22.66 29.84
CA PHE A 89 -16.02 -23.71 30.51
C PHE A 89 -16.62 -24.13 31.85
N GLU A 90 -17.04 -23.16 32.68
CA GLU A 90 -17.73 -23.46 33.94
C GLU A 90 -19.02 -24.27 33.68
N THR A 91 -19.80 -23.84 32.70
CA THR A 91 -21.05 -24.51 32.28
C THR A 91 -20.79 -25.92 31.81
N LEU A 92 -19.79 -26.11 30.94
CA LEU A 92 -19.40 -27.42 30.43
C LEU A 92 -18.95 -28.33 31.58
N THR A 93 -18.18 -27.81 32.53
CA THR A 93 -17.71 -28.55 33.71
C THR A 93 -18.87 -29.09 34.52
N TRP A 94 -19.83 -28.23 34.88
CA TRP A 94 -21.00 -28.63 35.68
C TRP A 94 -21.96 -29.53 34.90
N THR A 95 -22.11 -29.29 33.60
CA THR A 95 -22.93 -30.15 32.72
C THR A 95 -22.35 -31.57 32.69
N LEU A 96 -21.04 -31.72 32.55
CA LEU A 96 -20.37 -33.03 32.56
C LEU A 96 -20.41 -33.67 33.95
N ALA A 97 -20.24 -32.90 35.03
CA ALA A 97 -20.34 -33.41 36.41
C ALA A 97 -21.75 -33.87 36.80
N SER A 98 -22.81 -33.38 36.13
CA SER A 98 -24.20 -33.78 36.37
C SER A 98 -24.58 -35.14 35.78
N ARG A 99 -23.71 -35.74 34.94
CA ARG A 99 -23.93 -37.06 34.34
C ARG A 99 -23.89 -38.16 35.41
N SER A 100 -24.62 -39.25 35.18
CA SER A 100 -24.68 -40.40 36.09
C SER A 100 -23.31 -41.03 36.38
N THR A 101 -22.37 -40.95 35.44
CA THR A 101 -20.99 -41.46 35.58
C THR A 101 -20.08 -40.54 36.39
N GLY A 102 -20.51 -39.29 36.65
CA GLY A 102 -19.70 -38.21 37.19
C GLY A 102 -18.59 -37.74 36.25
N LEU A 103 -17.80 -36.78 36.73
CA LEU A 103 -16.58 -36.29 36.10
C LEU A 103 -15.39 -36.56 37.04
N SER A 104 -14.30 -37.14 36.54
CA SER A 104 -13.06 -37.25 37.32
C SER A 104 -12.60 -35.87 37.79
N ILE A 105 -12.11 -35.76 39.02
CA ILE A 105 -11.69 -34.47 39.58
C ILE A 105 -10.56 -33.81 38.77
N LEU A 106 -9.66 -34.60 38.16
CA LEU A 106 -8.61 -34.07 37.27
C LEU A 106 -9.22 -33.47 35.98
N ASN A 107 -10.27 -34.10 35.44
CA ASN A 107 -11.01 -33.54 34.31
C ASN A 107 -11.81 -32.29 34.73
N PHE A 108 -12.35 -32.28 35.96
CA PHE A 108 -13.01 -31.10 36.52
C PHE A 108 -12.04 -29.93 36.65
N LEU A 109 -10.87 -30.15 37.24
CA LEU A 109 -9.82 -29.14 37.38
C LEU A 109 -9.30 -28.67 36.02
N SER A 110 -9.21 -29.54 35.02
CA SER A 110 -8.78 -29.14 33.66
C SER A 110 -9.76 -28.16 32.98
N LEU A 111 -11.06 -28.28 33.27
CA LEU A 111 -12.10 -27.40 32.73
C LEU A 111 -12.43 -26.22 33.65
N ALA A 112 -12.05 -26.29 34.93
CA ALA A 112 -12.39 -25.27 35.90
C ALA A 112 -11.82 -23.89 35.48
N PRO A 113 -12.62 -22.82 35.49
CA PRO A 113 -12.18 -21.49 35.08
C PRO A 113 -11.03 -20.97 35.97
N THR A 114 -11.02 -21.35 37.25
CA THR A 114 -10.02 -20.96 38.26
C THR A 114 -8.63 -21.56 38.05
N THR A 115 -8.50 -22.61 37.22
CA THR A 115 -7.20 -23.19 36.90
C THR A 115 -6.38 -22.18 36.10
N SER A 116 -5.26 -21.73 36.67
CA SER A 116 -4.35 -20.76 36.03
C SER A 116 -3.82 -21.28 34.69
N MET A 117 -3.30 -20.40 33.84
CA MET A 117 -2.69 -20.82 32.56
C MET A 117 -1.53 -21.80 32.79
N PHE A 118 -0.68 -21.56 33.79
CA PHE A 118 0.40 -22.47 34.15
C PHE A 118 -0.11 -23.80 34.69
N GLY A 119 -1.18 -23.79 35.50
CA GLY A 119 -1.84 -25.02 35.95
C GLY A 119 -2.41 -25.83 34.78
N GLY A 120 -3.01 -25.15 33.80
CA GLY A 120 -3.48 -25.78 32.57
C GLY A 120 -2.35 -26.42 31.76
N LEU A 121 -1.21 -25.74 31.64
CA LEU A 121 -0.03 -26.30 30.96
C LEU A 121 0.48 -27.55 31.69
N ALA A 122 0.63 -27.46 33.01
CA ALA A 122 1.06 -28.59 33.84
C ALA A 122 0.13 -29.80 33.69
N LEU A 123 -1.19 -29.59 33.74
CA LEU A 123 -2.17 -30.66 33.53
C LEU A 123 -2.17 -31.23 32.11
N GLY A 124 -1.86 -30.41 31.10
CA GLY A 124 -1.80 -30.83 29.69
C GLY A 124 -0.62 -31.75 29.38
N PHE A 125 0.52 -31.53 30.04
CA PHE A 125 1.74 -32.32 29.87
C PHE A 125 1.82 -33.55 30.78
N ARG A 126 1.08 -33.59 31.89
CA ARG A 126 1.10 -34.74 32.80
C ARG A 126 0.42 -35.97 32.18
N ASN A 127 1.12 -37.10 32.22
CA ASN A 127 0.60 -38.40 31.75
C ASN A 127 -0.43 -39.01 32.71
N ASP A 128 -0.40 -38.59 33.98
CA ASP A 128 -1.32 -39.03 35.04
C ASP A 128 -2.75 -38.49 34.89
N VAL A 129 -2.95 -37.52 34.00
CA VAL A 129 -4.24 -36.90 33.72
C VAL A 129 -4.93 -37.68 32.59
N PRO A 130 -6.22 -38.03 32.72
CA PRO A 130 -6.96 -38.71 31.65
C PRO A 130 -6.89 -37.92 30.33
N THR A 131 -6.90 -38.63 29.19
CA THR A 131 -6.77 -38.02 27.86
C THR A 131 -7.77 -36.89 27.62
N PHE A 132 -9.01 -37.05 28.09
CA PHE A 132 -10.03 -36.00 28.02
C PHE A 132 -9.63 -34.73 28.78
N GLY A 133 -9.11 -34.87 30.01
CA GLY A 133 -8.64 -33.74 30.81
C GLY A 133 -7.46 -33.02 30.18
N ARG A 134 -6.54 -33.76 29.55
CA ARG A 134 -5.43 -33.17 28.79
C ARG A 134 -5.95 -32.35 27.61
N ILE A 135 -6.86 -32.91 26.81
CA ILE A 135 -7.48 -32.20 25.67
C ILE A 135 -8.26 -30.97 26.13
N ALA A 136 -9.00 -31.07 27.22
CA ALA A 136 -9.74 -29.96 27.82
C ALA A 136 -8.81 -28.84 28.30
N SER A 137 -7.69 -29.19 28.93
CA SER A 137 -6.68 -28.23 29.37
C SER A 137 -6.04 -27.49 28.19
N TRP A 138 -5.64 -28.24 27.15
CA TRP A 138 -5.07 -27.67 25.93
C TRP A 138 -6.08 -26.80 25.18
N SER A 139 -7.34 -27.19 25.10
CA SER A 139 -8.37 -26.39 24.44
C SER A 139 -8.61 -25.08 25.20
N LYS A 140 -8.69 -25.11 26.53
CA LYS A 140 -8.78 -23.89 27.36
C LYS A 140 -7.63 -22.93 27.10
N LEU A 141 -6.39 -23.43 27.09
CA LEU A 141 -5.21 -22.62 26.78
C LEU A 141 -5.29 -22.06 25.37
N TYR A 142 -5.61 -22.89 24.39
CA TYR A 142 -5.73 -22.48 22.99
C TYR A 142 -6.77 -21.37 22.81
N PHE A 143 -7.99 -21.53 23.33
CA PHE A 143 -9.05 -20.52 23.22
C PHE A 143 -8.70 -19.23 23.97
N THR A 144 -8.08 -19.33 25.14
CA THR A 144 -7.69 -18.14 25.89
C THR A 144 -6.59 -17.37 25.14
N THR A 145 -5.53 -18.06 24.70
CA THR A 145 -4.44 -17.45 23.95
C THR A 145 -4.92 -16.85 22.62
N THR A 146 -5.82 -17.52 21.90
CA THR A 146 -6.40 -16.97 20.66
C THR A 146 -7.23 -15.71 20.89
N CYS A 147 -7.97 -15.61 22.00
CA CYS A 147 -8.68 -14.37 22.37
C CYS A 147 -7.73 -13.19 22.62
N TRP A 148 -6.58 -13.45 23.28
CA TRP A 148 -5.55 -12.44 23.52
C TRP A 148 -4.84 -12.03 22.21
N LEU A 149 -4.45 -13.00 21.38
CA LEU A 149 -3.83 -12.75 20.08
C LEU A 149 -4.78 -11.97 19.15
N ALA A 150 -6.07 -12.31 19.14
CA ALA A 150 -7.08 -11.57 18.39
C ALA A 150 -7.16 -10.10 18.82
N GLY A 151 -6.89 -9.78 20.08
CA GLY A 151 -6.78 -8.40 20.59
C GLY A 151 -5.62 -7.57 20.00
N VAL A 152 -4.66 -8.22 19.32
CA VAL A 152 -3.48 -7.56 18.72
C VAL A 152 -3.49 -7.67 17.19
N LEU A 153 -4.03 -8.76 16.63
CA LEU A 153 -3.94 -9.09 15.19
C LEU A 153 -4.37 -7.96 14.24
N LEU A 154 -5.45 -7.23 14.53
CA LEU A 154 -5.92 -6.13 13.65
C LEU A 154 -4.91 -5.00 13.47
N PHE A 155 -3.96 -4.85 14.39
CA PHE A 155 -2.95 -3.79 14.35
C PHE A 155 -1.59 -4.27 13.82
N ILE A 156 -1.43 -5.58 13.57
CA ILE A 156 -0.20 -6.13 12.99
C ILE A 156 -0.14 -5.79 11.49
N ARG A 157 1.02 -5.32 11.01
CA ARG A 157 1.25 -4.96 9.60
C ARG A 157 0.24 -3.98 9.03
N THR A 158 -0.20 -3.04 9.85
CA THR A 158 -1.04 -1.95 9.37
C THR A 158 -0.20 -0.92 8.65
N SER A 159 -0.71 -0.39 7.55
CA SER A 159 -0.04 0.64 6.77
C SER A 159 -0.90 1.90 6.68
N PHE A 160 -0.23 3.02 6.46
CA PHE A 160 -0.88 4.30 6.24
C PHE A 160 -0.82 4.60 4.74
N SER A 161 -1.94 5.06 4.20
CA SER A 161 -2.02 5.54 2.83
C SER A 161 -2.66 6.93 2.83
N THR A 162 -2.02 7.87 2.15
CA THR A 162 -2.61 9.19 1.92
C THR A 162 -3.65 9.07 0.83
N VAL A 163 -4.89 9.41 1.17
CA VAL A 163 -6.02 9.49 0.23
C VAL A 163 -6.42 10.94 0.14
N TYR A 164 -6.72 11.42 -1.07
CA TYR A 164 -7.07 12.81 -1.28
C TYR A 164 -8.59 12.97 -1.32
N GLU A 165 -9.11 13.82 -0.45
CA GLU A 165 -10.51 14.25 -0.51
C GLU A 165 -10.63 15.37 -1.53
N SER A 166 -11.33 15.09 -2.62
CA SER A 166 -11.57 16.04 -3.70
C SER A 166 -12.69 17.02 -3.32
N GLY A 167 -12.43 18.31 -3.51
CA GLY A 167 -13.38 19.40 -3.40
C GLY A 167 -14.34 19.45 -4.59
N VAL A 168 -14.93 20.62 -4.85
CA VAL A 168 -15.82 20.81 -6.00
C VAL A 168 -14.97 20.79 -7.28
N PRO A 169 -15.20 19.83 -8.20
CA PRO A 169 -14.47 19.80 -9.45
C PRO A 169 -14.96 20.92 -10.39
N TYR A 170 -14.05 21.44 -11.20
CA TYR A 170 -14.32 22.37 -12.28
C TYR A 170 -13.60 21.92 -13.55
N ILE A 171 -14.07 22.37 -14.70
CA ILE A 171 -13.52 21.99 -16.02
C ILE A 171 -12.31 22.87 -16.31
N ALA A 172 -11.26 22.27 -16.88
CA ALA A 172 -10.08 22.97 -17.37
C ALA A 172 -9.41 22.18 -18.50
N THR A 173 -8.43 22.77 -19.18
CA THR A 173 -7.50 22.00 -20.03
C THR A 173 -6.19 21.77 -19.29
N ALA A 174 -5.69 20.53 -19.34
CA ALA A 174 -4.47 20.12 -18.63
C ALA A 174 -3.79 18.92 -19.31
N GLY A 175 -2.57 18.63 -18.88
CA GLY A 175 -1.79 17.49 -19.35
C GLY A 175 -0.78 17.87 -20.41
N THR A 176 -0.07 16.87 -20.93
CA THR A 176 1.00 17.02 -21.93
C THR A 176 0.75 16.06 -23.07
N GLY A 177 0.90 16.58 -24.29
CA GLY A 177 0.82 15.77 -25.49
C GLY A 177 2.10 14.98 -25.74
N PRO A 178 2.08 14.07 -26.73
CA PRO A 178 3.31 13.58 -27.32
C PRO A 178 4.09 14.73 -27.98
N PHE A 179 5.39 14.52 -28.19
CA PHE A 179 6.20 15.37 -29.03
C PHE A 179 5.58 15.53 -30.41
N ASN A 180 5.56 16.75 -30.92
CA ASN A 180 5.06 17.07 -32.25
C ASN A 180 6.12 17.83 -33.03
N GLY A 181 6.84 17.12 -33.91
CA GLY A 181 7.91 17.69 -34.73
C GLY A 181 7.49 18.85 -35.61
N SER A 182 6.21 18.94 -36.00
CA SER A 182 5.69 20.06 -36.80
C SER A 182 5.71 21.40 -36.06
N LEU A 183 5.82 21.39 -34.73
CA LEU A 183 5.91 22.59 -33.90
C LEU A 183 7.33 23.17 -33.82
N VAL A 184 8.36 22.38 -34.12
CA VAL A 184 9.76 22.82 -33.94
C VAL A 184 10.07 24.04 -34.81
N LYS A 185 9.96 23.95 -36.15
CA LYS A 185 10.28 25.08 -37.05
C LYS A 185 9.47 26.35 -36.76
N PRO A 186 8.13 26.30 -36.59
CA PRO A 186 7.35 27.48 -36.26
C PRO A 186 7.81 28.17 -34.97
N THR A 187 8.06 27.40 -33.91
CA THR A 187 8.51 27.93 -32.61
C THR A 187 9.90 28.54 -32.68
N LEU A 188 10.83 27.88 -33.36
CA LEU A 188 12.16 28.42 -33.56
C LEU A 188 12.11 29.73 -34.36
N LYS A 189 11.24 29.81 -35.36
CA LYS A 189 11.03 31.04 -36.14
C LYS A 189 10.43 32.17 -35.29
N ASP A 190 9.43 31.88 -34.47
CA ASP A 190 8.76 32.86 -33.62
C ASP A 190 9.70 33.45 -32.56
N ASN A 191 10.55 32.60 -31.96
CA ASN A 191 11.57 33.02 -31.00
C ASN A 191 12.83 33.64 -31.63
N GLY A 192 12.86 33.82 -32.96
CA GLY A 192 14.03 34.31 -33.70
C GLY A 192 15.27 33.43 -33.55
N GLY A 193 15.08 32.16 -33.25
CA GLY A 193 16.14 31.19 -32.95
C GLY A 193 16.84 31.39 -31.60
N SER A 194 16.44 32.37 -30.79
CA SER A 194 17.07 32.64 -29.50
C SER A 194 16.74 31.58 -28.44
N ILE A 195 17.62 31.41 -27.45
CA ILE A 195 17.41 30.52 -26.31
C ILE A 195 17.40 31.35 -25.03
N SER A 196 16.34 31.25 -24.24
CA SER A 196 16.25 31.95 -22.96
C SER A 196 17.08 31.26 -21.87
N TYR A 197 17.49 32.05 -20.87
CA TYR A 197 18.22 31.52 -19.72
C TYR A 197 17.44 30.43 -18.97
N SER A 198 16.11 30.56 -18.85
CA SER A 198 15.28 29.56 -18.17
C SER A 198 15.30 28.21 -18.87
N ILE A 199 15.33 28.18 -20.20
CA ILE A 199 15.45 26.95 -20.98
C ILE A 199 16.80 26.28 -20.70
N LEU A 200 17.89 27.06 -20.75
CA LEU A 200 19.25 26.56 -20.53
C LEU A 200 19.48 26.06 -19.10
N ALA A 201 18.86 26.70 -18.11
CA ALA A 201 18.94 26.28 -16.71
C ALA A 201 18.08 25.03 -16.42
N THR A 202 16.94 24.88 -17.10
CA THR A 202 15.98 23.80 -16.82
C THR A 202 16.33 22.53 -17.59
N ALA A 203 16.72 22.63 -18.87
CA ALA A 203 16.90 21.47 -19.75
C ALA A 203 17.87 20.40 -19.21
N PRO A 204 19.03 20.73 -18.60
CA PRO A 204 19.95 19.72 -18.06
C PRO A 204 19.46 19.01 -16.79
N SER A 205 18.43 19.52 -16.11
CA SER A 205 17.91 18.99 -14.83
C SER A 205 16.40 18.71 -14.86
N PHE A 206 15.82 18.68 -16.06
CA PHE A 206 14.37 18.64 -16.28
C PHE A 206 13.66 17.45 -15.60
N LEU A 207 14.20 16.24 -15.73
CA LEU A 207 13.65 15.01 -15.13
C LEU A 207 13.78 14.99 -13.61
N GLN A 208 14.73 15.75 -13.05
CA GLN A 208 14.90 15.89 -11.61
C GLN A 208 13.92 16.90 -11.00
N ASN A 209 13.28 17.74 -11.82
CA ASN A 209 12.34 18.73 -11.35
C ASN A 209 10.93 18.12 -11.21
N PRO A 210 10.41 17.95 -9.98
CA PRO A 210 9.11 17.34 -9.74
C PRO A 210 7.92 18.21 -10.19
N GLN A 211 8.15 19.44 -10.68
CA GLN A 211 7.11 20.23 -11.33
C GLN A 211 6.74 19.68 -12.72
N PHE A 212 7.67 18.99 -13.39
CA PHE A 212 7.50 18.54 -14.77
C PHE A 212 7.48 17.02 -14.92
N ALA A 213 8.25 16.30 -14.10
CA ALA A 213 8.47 14.87 -14.25
C ALA A 213 8.31 14.10 -12.94
N ILE A 214 7.94 12.82 -13.04
CA ILE A 214 7.94 11.87 -11.92
C ILE A 214 8.35 10.48 -12.41
N SER A 215 9.14 9.75 -11.63
CA SER A 215 9.53 8.38 -11.99
C SER A 215 8.32 7.44 -11.90
N VAL A 216 8.19 6.54 -12.88
CA VAL A 216 7.12 5.54 -12.97
C VAL A 216 7.68 4.18 -13.38
N GLN A 217 6.86 3.13 -13.26
CA GLN A 217 7.27 1.80 -13.69
C GLN A 217 7.41 1.72 -15.23
N PRO A 218 8.52 1.16 -15.75
CA PRO A 218 8.68 0.93 -17.18
C PRO A 218 7.61 0.01 -17.77
N VAL A 219 7.25 0.26 -19.03
CA VAL A 219 6.28 -0.46 -19.86
C VAL A 219 6.95 -1.64 -20.57
N LYS A 220 8.03 -1.40 -21.31
CA LYS A 220 8.65 -2.42 -22.16
C LYS A 220 9.80 -3.16 -21.48
N CYS A 221 10.38 -2.61 -20.41
CA CYS A 221 11.52 -3.23 -19.74
C CYS A 221 11.06 -4.15 -18.60
N LEU A 222 11.60 -5.38 -18.58
CA LEU A 222 11.33 -6.32 -17.49
C LEU A 222 12.12 -5.91 -16.23
N PRO A 223 11.47 -5.83 -15.06
CA PRO A 223 12.16 -5.52 -13.81
C PRO A 223 13.32 -6.50 -13.55
N GLY A 224 14.53 -5.98 -13.37
CA GLY A 224 15.72 -6.76 -12.98
C GLY A 224 16.49 -7.46 -14.11
N LYS A 225 16.16 -7.20 -15.39
CA LYS A 225 16.93 -7.72 -16.53
C LYS A 225 17.59 -6.64 -17.38
N GLU A 226 17.00 -5.46 -17.48
CA GLU A 226 17.50 -4.33 -18.26
C GLU A 226 17.59 -3.09 -17.35
N HIS A 227 18.66 -2.30 -17.47
CA HIS A 227 18.76 -1.00 -16.83
C HIS A 227 17.90 -0.01 -17.63
N CYS A 228 16.64 0.12 -17.20
CA CYS A 228 15.69 1.04 -17.82
C CYS A 228 15.17 2.04 -16.81
N GLU A 229 15.22 3.30 -17.21
CA GLU A 229 14.63 4.39 -16.46
C GLU A 229 13.36 4.85 -17.16
N SER A 230 12.32 5.14 -16.38
CA SER A 230 11.06 5.62 -16.93
C SER A 230 10.51 6.79 -16.14
N TYR A 231 10.12 7.81 -16.88
CA TYR A 231 9.61 9.06 -16.34
C TYR A 231 8.29 9.39 -17.01
N LEU A 232 7.31 9.79 -16.21
CA LEU A 232 6.06 10.36 -16.68
C LEU A 232 6.18 11.87 -16.67
N LEU A 233 5.80 12.48 -17.79
CA LEU A 233 5.68 13.91 -17.99
C LEU A 233 4.19 14.21 -18.09
N PRO A 234 3.50 14.59 -17.00
CA PRO A 234 2.07 14.90 -17.02
C PRO A 234 1.77 16.40 -17.14
N GLY A 235 2.79 17.26 -17.27
CA GLY A 235 2.68 18.72 -17.32
C GLY A 235 2.46 19.40 -15.97
N GLY A 236 1.84 18.70 -15.01
CA GLY A 236 1.61 19.23 -13.67
C GLY A 236 0.70 20.48 -13.68
N LEU A 237 0.87 21.37 -12.69
CA LEU A 237 0.12 22.64 -12.65
C LEU A 237 0.58 23.66 -13.69
N MET A 238 1.76 23.48 -14.28
CA MET A 238 2.31 24.39 -15.28
C MET A 238 1.62 24.27 -16.64
N ALA A 239 1.01 23.11 -16.92
CA ALA A 239 0.27 22.84 -18.15
C ALA A 239 -1.26 23.02 -18.01
N VAL A 240 -1.71 23.66 -16.92
CA VAL A 240 -3.12 23.98 -16.68
C VAL A 240 -3.41 25.40 -17.17
N SER A 241 -4.40 25.55 -18.03
CA SER A 241 -4.80 26.83 -18.63
C SER A 241 -5.63 27.72 -17.69
N SER A 242 -6.42 27.13 -16.78
CA SER A 242 -7.30 27.88 -15.87
C SER A 242 -6.56 28.31 -14.61
N ASN A 243 -6.78 29.54 -14.15
CA ASN A 243 -6.39 29.94 -12.81
C ASN A 243 -7.11 29.07 -11.77
N ILE A 244 -6.34 28.51 -10.83
CA ILE A 244 -6.89 27.74 -9.71
C ILE A 244 -7.74 28.69 -8.85
N PRO A 245 -8.99 28.35 -8.51
CA PRO A 245 -9.84 29.22 -7.68
C PRO A 245 -9.14 29.63 -6.38
N ASN A 246 -9.04 30.95 -6.14
CA ASN A 246 -8.38 31.52 -4.96
C ASN A 246 -9.15 31.26 -3.64
N GLY A 247 -10.39 30.75 -3.72
CA GLY A 247 -11.27 30.55 -2.56
C GLY A 247 -11.02 29.27 -1.76
N THR A 248 -10.18 28.34 -2.23
CA THR A 248 -9.92 27.08 -1.51
C THR A 248 -8.66 27.18 -0.65
N SER A 249 -8.79 26.88 0.64
CA SER A 249 -7.68 26.75 1.58
C SER A 249 -6.95 25.41 1.46
N ASP A 250 -7.25 24.64 0.41
CA ASP A 250 -6.78 23.28 0.23
C ASP A 250 -5.37 23.31 -0.38
N PRO A 251 -4.40 22.58 0.20
CA PRO A 251 -2.99 22.68 -0.22
C PRO A 251 -2.68 21.90 -1.50
N LEU A 252 -3.58 21.01 -1.94
CA LEU A 252 -3.36 20.15 -3.09
C LEU A 252 -4.40 20.40 -4.18
N ILE A 253 -4.02 20.03 -5.41
CA ILE A 253 -4.86 20.07 -6.60
C ILE A 253 -4.79 18.71 -7.28
N ILE A 254 -5.93 18.13 -7.61
CA ILE A 254 -6.02 16.90 -8.39
C ILE A 254 -6.44 17.27 -9.80
N ILE A 255 -5.63 16.88 -10.78
CA ILE A 255 -5.96 16.92 -12.20
C ILE A 255 -6.37 15.51 -12.58
N HIS A 256 -7.66 15.30 -12.86
CA HIS A 256 -8.16 13.98 -13.23
C HIS A 256 -7.79 13.64 -14.66
N ASP A 257 -7.60 12.35 -14.96
CA ASP A 257 -7.60 11.77 -16.31
C ASP A 257 -7.06 12.68 -17.45
N ALA A 258 -5.88 13.26 -17.28
CA ALA A 258 -5.27 14.16 -18.24
C ALA A 258 -4.27 13.40 -19.12
N PRO A 259 -4.06 13.79 -20.39
CA PRO A 259 -3.04 13.21 -21.25
C PRO A 259 -1.65 13.44 -20.64
N ALA A 260 -0.80 12.43 -20.74
CA ALA A 260 0.58 12.47 -20.30
C ALA A 260 1.47 11.65 -21.23
N SER A 261 2.73 12.04 -21.31
CA SER A 261 3.76 11.33 -22.07
C SER A 261 4.68 10.59 -21.09
N GLN A 262 4.85 9.30 -21.29
CA GLN A 262 5.85 8.51 -20.57
C GLN A 262 7.06 8.28 -21.47
N VAL A 263 8.25 8.58 -20.97
CA VAL A 263 9.52 8.42 -21.67
C VAL A 263 10.31 7.32 -20.98
N GLU A 264 10.89 6.42 -21.77
CA GLU A 264 11.75 5.34 -21.31
C GLU A 264 13.13 5.45 -21.94
N PHE A 265 14.16 5.33 -21.13
CA PHE A 265 15.55 5.37 -21.54
C PHE A 265 16.20 4.01 -21.29
N ARG A 266 17.03 3.57 -22.24
CA ARG A 266 17.79 2.32 -22.17
C ARG A 266 19.26 2.61 -22.42
N THR A 267 20.13 2.04 -21.58
CA THR A 267 21.58 2.26 -21.68
C THR A 267 22.26 1.31 -22.68
N GLU A 268 21.69 0.12 -22.93
CA GLU A 268 22.37 -0.98 -23.65
C GLU A 268 22.12 -1.03 -25.18
N GLY A 269 21.44 -0.04 -25.77
CA GLY A 269 20.95 -0.13 -27.17
C GLY A 269 21.88 0.39 -28.27
N ALA A 270 22.78 1.32 -27.98
CA ALA A 270 23.49 2.08 -29.02
C ALA A 270 24.95 1.64 -29.27
N GLY A 271 25.45 0.64 -28.54
CA GLY A 271 26.87 0.32 -28.39
C GLY A 271 27.68 0.01 -29.64
N ASN A 272 27.07 -0.16 -30.82
CA ASN A 272 27.73 -0.21 -32.14
C ASN A 272 26.81 0.26 -33.30
N ALA A 273 25.67 0.91 -32.99
CA ALA A 273 24.50 0.91 -33.87
C ALA A 273 24.48 2.02 -34.94
N PHE A 274 25.25 3.09 -34.76
CA PHE A 274 25.21 4.22 -35.68
C PHE A 274 26.12 3.97 -36.89
N SER A 275 25.50 3.65 -38.02
CA SER A 275 26.19 3.50 -39.30
C SER A 275 26.86 4.81 -39.75
N SER A 276 27.83 4.75 -40.66
CA SER A 276 28.50 5.93 -41.20
C SER A 276 27.58 6.88 -42.00
N SER A 277 26.34 6.48 -42.28
CA SER A 277 25.30 7.25 -42.98
C SER A 277 24.35 8.01 -42.05
N VAL A 278 24.66 8.12 -40.76
CA VAL A 278 23.79 8.79 -39.79
C VAL A 278 23.89 10.31 -39.89
N ASN A 279 22.74 10.99 -39.83
CA ASN A 279 22.67 12.45 -39.68
C ASN A 279 23.22 12.83 -38.30
N CYS A 280 24.37 13.48 -38.30
CA CYS A 280 24.98 14.01 -37.09
C CYS A 280 25.26 15.51 -37.24
N SER A 281 24.97 16.27 -36.19
CA SER A 281 25.36 17.67 -36.05
C SER A 281 26.62 17.82 -35.22
N THR A 282 27.43 18.82 -35.53
CA THR A 282 28.62 19.18 -34.75
C THR A 282 28.44 20.54 -34.09
N PHE A 283 28.78 20.61 -32.80
CA PHE A 283 28.67 21.82 -31.99
C PHE A 283 29.97 22.12 -31.29
N GLY A 284 30.52 23.32 -31.48
CA GLY A 284 31.69 23.76 -30.75
C GLY A 284 32.57 24.76 -31.51
N ASP A 285 33.83 24.81 -31.14
CA ASP A 285 34.91 25.60 -31.74
C ASP A 285 36.20 24.77 -31.85
N ARG A 286 37.36 25.41 -32.09
CA ARG A 286 38.64 24.71 -32.28
C ARG A 286 39.19 24.01 -31.04
N ASP A 287 38.70 24.36 -29.86
CA ASP A 287 39.20 23.84 -28.58
C ASP A 287 38.21 22.85 -27.96
N ILE A 288 36.91 23.10 -28.12
CA ILE A 288 35.82 22.35 -27.48
C ILE A 288 34.81 21.95 -28.54
N GLY A 289 34.39 20.69 -28.57
CA GLY A 289 33.33 20.30 -29.49
C GLY A 289 32.74 18.94 -29.24
N ILE A 290 31.51 18.75 -29.70
CA ILE A 290 30.80 17.48 -29.67
C ILE A 290 30.13 17.21 -31.01
N ARG A 291 29.86 15.94 -31.28
CA ARG A 291 29.04 15.47 -32.39
C ARG A 291 27.85 14.70 -31.81
N LEU A 292 26.64 15.19 -32.09
CA LEU A 292 25.38 14.55 -31.74
C LEU A 292 24.88 13.75 -32.94
N CYS A 293 24.48 12.51 -32.73
CA CYS A 293 23.94 11.63 -33.76
C CYS A 293 22.59 11.09 -33.29
N LEU A 294 21.60 11.10 -34.17
CA LEU A 294 20.29 10.50 -33.91
C LEU A 294 19.89 9.59 -35.08
N GLN A 295 19.28 8.45 -34.78
CA GLN A 295 18.71 7.56 -35.79
C GLN A 295 17.54 6.77 -35.22
N PRO A 296 16.61 6.29 -36.05
CA PRO A 296 15.62 5.30 -35.63
C PRO A 296 16.32 4.03 -35.12
N SER A 297 15.86 3.47 -34.01
CA SER A 297 16.47 2.28 -33.41
C SER A 297 16.17 1.04 -34.24
N VAL A 298 17.21 0.31 -34.62
CA VAL A 298 17.10 -0.96 -35.35
C VAL A 298 16.70 -2.11 -34.41
N ILE A 299 17.06 -2.00 -33.12
CA ILE A 299 16.78 -3.03 -32.11
C ILE A 299 15.36 -2.87 -31.57
N TYR A 300 14.92 -1.62 -31.37
CA TYR A 300 13.66 -1.32 -30.70
C TYR A 300 12.73 -0.48 -31.60
N ASN A 301 11.89 -1.16 -32.39
CA ASN A 301 10.93 -0.50 -33.29
C ASN A 301 10.12 0.62 -32.59
N GLY A 302 10.06 1.78 -33.25
CA GLY A 302 9.42 2.99 -32.75
C GLY A 302 10.19 3.73 -31.66
N SER A 303 11.47 3.43 -31.49
CA SER A 303 12.38 4.13 -30.57
C SER A 303 13.48 4.86 -31.36
N VAL A 304 14.16 5.80 -30.72
CA VAL A 304 15.28 6.55 -31.32
C VAL A 304 16.54 6.25 -30.53
N ASP A 305 17.62 5.91 -31.24
CA ASP A 305 18.96 5.86 -30.66
C ASP A 305 19.58 7.26 -30.74
N VAL A 306 20.10 7.73 -29.62
CA VAL A 306 20.74 9.04 -29.48
C VAL A 306 22.14 8.86 -28.90
N GLY A 307 23.14 9.45 -29.54
CA GLY A 307 24.53 9.31 -29.15
C GLY A 307 25.29 10.63 -29.24
N ILE A 308 26.16 10.89 -28.27
CA ILE A 308 27.08 12.03 -28.29
C ILE A 308 28.52 11.53 -28.29
N ILE A 309 29.33 12.13 -29.16
CA ILE A 309 30.77 11.90 -29.27
C ILE A 309 31.47 13.20 -28.91
N ALA A 310 32.38 13.17 -27.95
CA ALA A 310 33.21 14.34 -27.66
C ALA A 310 34.35 14.45 -28.68
N CYS A 311 34.67 15.67 -29.09
CA CYS A 311 35.80 15.99 -29.96
C CYS A 311 36.96 16.51 -29.13
N PRO A 312 37.98 15.69 -28.81
CA PRO A 312 39.03 16.07 -27.86
C PRO A 312 39.90 17.23 -28.34
N ARG A 313 39.95 17.48 -29.66
CA ARG A 313 40.67 18.62 -30.27
C ARG A 313 39.72 19.62 -30.94
N GLY A 314 38.47 19.69 -30.46
CA GLY A 314 37.45 20.58 -30.99
C GLY A 314 36.97 20.21 -32.39
N ILE A 315 36.42 21.18 -33.08
CA ILE A 315 35.79 21.09 -34.40
C ILE A 315 36.48 22.04 -35.37
N SER A 316 36.68 21.58 -36.60
CA SER A 316 37.17 22.39 -37.71
C SER A 316 36.42 22.05 -38.98
N ASN A 317 35.87 23.06 -39.67
CA ASN A 317 35.06 22.90 -40.88
C ASN A 317 33.90 21.91 -40.72
N GLY A 318 33.25 21.91 -39.55
CA GLY A 318 32.15 20.99 -39.23
C GLY A 318 32.58 19.55 -38.94
N LEU A 319 33.89 19.27 -38.93
CA LEU A 319 34.45 17.95 -38.64
C LEU A 319 35.06 17.90 -37.24
N CYS A 320 34.80 16.79 -36.55
CA CYS A 320 35.33 16.49 -35.22
C CYS A 320 36.83 16.17 -35.31
N LEU A 321 37.69 16.95 -34.65
CA LEU A 321 39.13 16.75 -34.67
C LEU A 321 39.57 15.79 -33.55
N GLY A 322 40.28 14.72 -33.92
CA GLY A 322 40.85 13.76 -32.99
C GLY A 322 39.83 12.86 -32.28
N GLY A 323 38.66 12.63 -32.89
CA GLY A 323 37.63 11.76 -32.32
C GLY A 323 38.08 10.29 -32.21
N GLY A 324 37.67 9.62 -31.12
CA GLY A 324 37.69 8.16 -31.04
C GLY A 324 36.46 7.55 -31.71
N ASP A 325 36.54 6.27 -32.07
CA ASP A 325 35.46 5.53 -32.77
C ASP A 325 34.29 5.12 -31.84
N GLN A 326 34.36 5.42 -30.54
CA GLN A 326 33.36 5.02 -29.54
C GLN A 326 32.57 6.22 -29.00
N TYR A 327 31.25 6.06 -28.92
CA TYR A 327 30.34 7.04 -28.33
C TYR A 327 30.69 7.27 -26.85
N ASN A 328 30.80 8.53 -26.46
CA ASN A 328 31.05 8.93 -25.07
C ASN A 328 29.84 8.59 -24.19
N VAL A 329 28.65 8.86 -24.71
CA VAL A 329 27.36 8.62 -24.05
C VAL A 329 26.35 8.27 -25.12
N SER A 330 25.49 7.28 -24.86
CA SER A 330 24.40 6.93 -25.75
C SER A 330 23.21 6.36 -24.99
N THR A 331 22.01 6.53 -25.55
CA THR A 331 20.76 6.02 -24.98
C THR A 331 19.77 5.71 -26.10
N THR A 332 18.88 4.74 -25.87
CA THR A 332 17.69 4.55 -26.71
C THR A 332 16.47 5.07 -25.97
N VAL A 333 15.68 5.93 -26.63
CA VAL A 333 14.47 6.52 -26.08
C VAL A 333 13.20 5.95 -26.73
N SER A 334 12.26 5.51 -25.90
CA SER A 334 10.90 5.10 -26.31
C SER A 334 9.86 5.99 -25.64
N ILE A 335 8.79 6.36 -26.34
CA ILE A 335 7.78 7.29 -25.82
C ILE A 335 6.38 6.69 -25.94
N PHE A 336 5.57 6.91 -24.91
CA PHE A 336 4.24 6.35 -24.78
C PHE A 336 3.23 7.42 -24.41
N LYS A 337 2.06 7.39 -25.05
CA LYS A 337 0.89 8.17 -24.66
C LYS A 337 0.15 7.44 -23.53
N ARG A 338 -0.21 8.15 -22.47
CA ARG A 338 -1.05 7.67 -21.37
C ARG A 338 -2.06 8.74 -20.96
N ARG A 339 -3.05 8.35 -20.17
CA ARG A 339 -3.84 9.26 -19.35
C ARG A 339 -3.58 8.95 -17.89
N VAL A 340 -3.62 9.98 -17.06
CA VAL A 340 -3.24 9.89 -15.65
C VAL A 340 -4.00 10.90 -14.80
N THR A 341 -4.27 10.53 -13.55
CA THR A 341 -4.70 11.47 -12.52
C THR A 341 -3.48 11.90 -11.71
N THR A 342 -3.19 13.20 -11.74
CA THR A 342 -2.01 13.80 -11.11
C THR A 342 -2.44 14.62 -9.91
N THR A 343 -1.80 14.42 -8.76
CA THR A 343 -1.97 15.26 -7.58
C THR A 343 -0.75 16.15 -7.42
N CYS A 344 -0.98 17.46 -7.39
CA CYS A 344 0.05 18.49 -7.30
C CYS A 344 -0.13 19.33 -6.04
N SER A 345 0.97 19.86 -5.52
CA SER A 345 0.95 20.86 -4.47
C SER A 345 0.66 22.24 -5.06
N LYS A 346 -0.26 22.99 -4.43
CA LYS A 346 -0.66 24.33 -4.86
C LYS A 346 0.46 25.35 -4.65
N ASP A 347 1.24 25.21 -3.58
CA ASP A 347 2.22 26.22 -3.15
C ASP A 347 3.50 26.24 -4.01
N ASN A 348 4.04 25.06 -4.30
CA ASN A 348 5.30 24.91 -5.03
C ASN A 348 5.14 24.23 -6.41
N LYS A 349 3.89 23.92 -6.80
CA LYS A 349 3.53 23.33 -8.10
C LYS A 349 4.10 21.93 -8.37
N THR A 350 4.68 21.27 -7.38
CA THR A 350 5.30 19.95 -7.56
C THR A 350 4.25 18.84 -7.64
N ILE A 351 4.50 17.86 -8.49
CA ILE A 351 3.75 16.61 -8.58
C ILE A 351 4.07 15.77 -7.34
N ILE A 352 3.04 15.46 -6.55
CA ILE A 352 3.15 14.68 -5.31
C ILE A 352 2.92 13.20 -5.58
N SER A 353 1.92 12.89 -6.42
CA SER A 353 1.60 11.50 -6.75
C SER A 353 0.82 11.40 -8.06
N VAL A 354 0.96 10.25 -8.71
CA VAL A 354 0.22 9.88 -9.92
C VAL A 354 -0.57 8.60 -9.69
N SER A 355 -1.76 8.53 -10.28
CA SER A 355 -2.67 7.38 -10.16
C SER A 355 -3.52 7.23 -11.42
N GLY A 356 -4.19 6.08 -11.58
CA GLY A 356 -5.08 5.87 -12.73
C GLY A 356 -4.37 5.86 -14.07
N LEU A 357 -3.12 5.36 -14.13
CA LEU A 357 -2.36 5.22 -15.37
C LEU A 357 -3.08 4.27 -16.34
N THR A 358 -3.47 4.77 -17.51
CA THR A 358 -4.08 3.94 -18.56
C THR A 358 -3.06 3.01 -19.23
N THR A 359 -3.56 2.05 -20.01
CA THR A 359 -2.73 1.22 -20.89
C THR A 359 -1.90 2.11 -21.81
N PRO A 360 -0.57 1.90 -21.91
CA PRO A 360 0.30 2.74 -22.71
C PRO A 360 0.10 2.48 -24.21
N THR A 361 0.14 3.55 -25.00
CA THR A 361 0.16 3.46 -26.47
C THR A 361 1.51 3.98 -26.96
N SER A 362 2.29 3.11 -27.64
CA SER A 362 3.60 3.50 -28.19
C SER A 362 3.41 4.55 -29.28
N ILE A 363 4.26 5.58 -29.27
CA ILE A 363 4.37 6.54 -30.37
C ILE A 363 5.53 6.10 -31.24
N ASP A 364 5.33 6.08 -32.56
CA ASP A 364 6.36 5.69 -33.51
C ASP A 364 7.20 6.92 -33.88
N PHE A 365 8.49 6.87 -33.61
CA PHE A 365 9.47 7.89 -34.02
C PHE A 365 10.17 7.44 -35.30
N SER A 366 9.42 7.47 -36.41
CA SER A 366 9.98 7.23 -37.74
C SER A 366 10.73 8.45 -38.27
N GLU A 367 10.32 9.66 -37.89
CA GLU A 367 10.91 10.93 -38.30
C GLU A 367 11.79 11.50 -37.19
N VAL A 368 13.10 11.39 -37.35
CA VAL A 368 14.11 11.88 -36.39
C VAL A 368 14.53 13.32 -36.68
N GLU A 369 14.31 13.81 -37.90
CA GLU A 369 14.74 15.14 -38.34
C GLU A 369 14.23 16.29 -37.45
N PRO A 370 12.94 16.35 -37.06
CA PRO A 370 12.48 17.43 -36.18
C PRO A 370 13.10 17.37 -34.78
N LEU A 371 13.41 16.16 -34.29
CA LEU A 371 14.09 15.99 -33.01
C LEU A 371 15.55 16.48 -33.11
N HIS A 372 16.20 16.21 -34.24
CA HIS A 372 17.55 16.71 -34.54
C HIS A 372 17.56 18.24 -34.59
N GLU A 373 16.62 18.87 -35.29
CA GLU A 373 16.49 20.34 -35.35
C GLU A 373 16.25 20.98 -33.97
N ALA A 374 15.47 20.31 -33.11
CA ALA A 374 15.24 20.78 -31.74
C ALA A 374 16.53 20.73 -30.89
N PHE A 375 17.36 19.71 -31.09
CA PHE A 375 18.70 19.65 -30.48
C PHE A 375 19.65 20.68 -31.06
N ASP A 376 19.63 20.88 -32.38
CA ASP A 376 20.42 21.89 -33.06
C ASP A 376 20.18 23.27 -32.45
N TRP A 377 18.93 23.58 -32.16
CA TRP A 377 18.58 24.78 -31.41
C TRP A 377 19.11 24.74 -29.97
N LEU A 378 18.78 23.73 -29.17
CA LEU A 378 19.12 23.70 -27.74
C LEU A 378 20.64 23.73 -27.46
N LEU A 379 21.44 23.10 -28.33
CA LEU A 379 22.90 23.04 -28.21
C LEU A 379 23.63 24.21 -28.90
N ASN A 380 22.91 25.07 -29.61
CA ASN A 380 23.50 26.24 -30.27
C ASN A 380 23.85 27.33 -29.23
N TYR A 381 25.06 27.25 -28.69
CA TYR A 381 25.57 28.22 -27.73
C TYR A 381 25.63 29.67 -28.27
N THR A 382 25.78 29.85 -29.59
CA THR A 382 25.79 31.17 -30.20
C THR A 382 24.40 31.81 -30.20
N ALA A 383 23.34 31.00 -30.36
CA ALA A 383 21.95 31.44 -30.26
C ALA A 383 21.57 31.84 -28.82
N ALA A 384 22.26 31.30 -27.82
CA ALA A 384 22.15 31.69 -26.42
C ALA A 384 23.01 32.93 -26.05
N GLY A 385 23.89 33.39 -26.95
CA GLY A 385 24.86 34.43 -26.65
C GLY A 385 25.85 34.04 -25.55
N LEU A 386 26.10 32.74 -25.35
CA LEU A 386 26.96 32.24 -24.29
C LEU A 386 28.37 31.92 -24.79
N PRO A 387 29.41 32.08 -23.95
CA PRO A 387 30.69 31.46 -24.22
C PRO A 387 30.54 29.93 -24.15
N ILE A 388 31.32 29.21 -24.96
CA ILE A 388 31.22 27.75 -25.08
C ILE A 388 31.38 27.03 -23.74
N GLY A 389 32.25 27.53 -22.84
CA GLY A 389 32.48 26.95 -21.51
C GLY A 389 31.29 27.07 -20.54
N SER A 390 30.28 27.88 -20.86
CA SER A 390 29.03 28.00 -20.09
C SER A 390 27.84 27.40 -20.83
N SER A 391 28.06 26.74 -21.97
CA SER A 391 27.01 26.18 -22.80
C SER A 391 26.68 24.73 -22.44
N PRO A 392 25.49 24.23 -22.80
CA PRO A 392 25.14 22.80 -22.66
C PRO A 392 26.13 21.86 -23.34
N VAL A 393 26.79 22.30 -24.42
CA VAL A 393 27.82 21.53 -25.15
C VAL A 393 28.99 21.15 -24.23
N PHE A 394 29.33 22.02 -23.28
CA PHE A 394 30.43 21.79 -22.35
C PHE A 394 30.15 20.62 -21.38
N LEU A 395 28.88 20.35 -21.05
CA LEU A 395 28.49 19.23 -20.17
C LEU A 395 28.89 17.86 -20.76
N PHE A 396 28.98 17.78 -22.07
CA PHE A 396 29.34 16.57 -22.80
C PHE A 396 30.82 16.54 -23.20
N TRP A 397 31.55 17.66 -23.05
CA TRP A 397 32.95 17.76 -23.42
C TRP A 397 33.85 17.61 -22.20
N ASN A 398 34.60 16.51 -22.13
CA ASN A 398 35.63 16.31 -21.11
C ASN A 398 37.00 16.13 -21.78
N ARG A 399 37.92 17.08 -21.54
CA ARG A 399 39.31 17.05 -22.04
C ARG A 399 40.13 15.89 -21.47
N ASN A 400 39.80 15.43 -20.26
CA ASN A 400 40.56 14.42 -19.49
C ASN A 400 39.87 13.04 -19.45
N GLY A 401 38.59 12.97 -19.83
CA GLY A 401 37.75 11.75 -19.73
C GLY A 401 38.05 10.66 -20.78
N VAL A 402 38.97 10.92 -21.70
CA VAL A 402 39.36 9.95 -22.74
C VAL A 402 40.33 8.89 -22.20
N SER A 403 40.81 8.99 -20.96
CA SER A 403 41.91 8.14 -20.50
C SER A 403 41.75 7.31 -19.22
N GLU A 404 40.64 7.27 -18.45
CA GLU A 404 40.31 6.15 -17.51
C GLU A 404 39.15 6.36 -16.49
N GLU A 405 38.52 7.53 -16.34
CA GLU A 405 37.51 7.72 -15.26
C GLU A 405 36.05 7.47 -15.71
N HIS A 406 35.36 6.57 -15.00
CA HIS A 406 33.94 6.19 -15.20
C HIS A 406 32.93 7.26 -14.75
N ASP A 407 33.33 8.26 -13.96
CA ASP A 407 32.37 9.12 -13.23
C ASP A 407 31.72 10.22 -14.10
N TRP A 408 32.40 10.72 -15.13
CA TRP A 408 31.89 11.82 -15.97
C TRP A 408 30.79 11.36 -16.94
N SER A 409 30.80 10.09 -17.36
CA SER A 409 29.82 9.54 -18.29
C SER A 409 28.42 9.47 -17.66
N VAL A 410 28.33 9.32 -16.33
CA VAL A 410 27.05 9.34 -15.60
C VAL A 410 26.39 10.71 -15.69
N THR A 411 27.13 11.78 -15.40
CA THR A 411 26.58 13.16 -15.46
C THR A 411 26.19 13.54 -16.89
N ALA A 412 27.00 13.17 -17.87
CA ALA A 412 26.69 13.41 -19.28
C ALA A 412 25.50 12.56 -19.77
N TYR A 413 25.36 11.32 -19.29
CA TYR A 413 24.19 10.48 -19.56
C TYR A 413 22.90 11.06 -18.98
N GLU A 414 22.92 11.46 -17.71
CA GLU A 414 21.79 12.15 -17.08
C GLU A 414 21.44 13.43 -17.85
N ALA A 415 22.43 14.27 -18.18
CA ALA A 415 22.19 15.50 -18.94
C ALA A 415 21.54 15.22 -20.31
N LEU A 416 21.96 14.15 -21.01
CA LEU A 416 21.35 13.74 -22.27
C LEU A 416 19.88 13.33 -22.09
N GLN A 417 19.57 12.51 -21.08
CA GLN A 417 18.19 12.10 -20.79
C GLN A 417 17.31 13.30 -20.43
N ASN A 418 17.83 14.21 -19.61
CA ASN A 418 17.14 15.43 -19.20
C ASN A 418 16.83 16.33 -20.40
N MET A 419 17.80 16.59 -21.28
CA MET A 419 17.60 17.39 -22.48
C MET A 419 16.65 16.73 -23.49
N LEU A 420 16.74 15.41 -23.67
CA LEU A 420 15.79 14.65 -24.47
C LEU A 420 14.36 14.83 -23.96
N ALA A 421 14.13 14.56 -22.67
CA ALA A 421 12.82 14.72 -22.06
C ALA A 421 12.30 16.16 -22.11
N PHE A 422 13.18 17.15 -21.93
CA PHE A 422 12.86 18.56 -22.06
C PHE A 422 12.36 18.89 -23.47
N ILE A 423 13.07 18.49 -24.53
CA ILE A 423 12.66 18.72 -25.92
C ILE A 423 11.30 18.06 -26.21
N LEU A 424 11.12 16.82 -25.75
CA LEU A 424 9.86 16.09 -25.94
C LEU A 424 8.66 16.78 -25.25
N TRP A 425 8.92 17.43 -24.11
CA TRP A 425 7.92 18.20 -23.38
C TRP A 425 7.67 19.59 -23.98
N GLU A 426 8.73 20.32 -24.32
CA GLU A 426 8.70 21.70 -24.83
C GLU A 426 7.90 21.76 -26.14
N PHE A 427 8.21 20.88 -27.10
CA PHE A 427 7.52 20.81 -28.39
C PHE A 427 6.31 19.86 -28.36
N SER A 428 5.60 19.82 -27.24
CA SER A 428 4.29 19.17 -27.15
C SER A 428 3.15 20.17 -27.35
N ILE A 429 1.97 19.68 -27.75
CA ILE A 429 0.87 20.56 -28.19
C ILE A 429 0.33 21.50 -27.10
N ASN A 430 0.45 21.11 -25.82
CA ASN A 430 0.01 21.88 -24.64
C ASN A 430 1.23 22.32 -23.80
N SER A 431 2.21 22.93 -24.46
CA SER A 431 3.42 23.46 -23.84
C SER A 431 3.83 24.80 -24.48
N TRP A 432 4.85 25.43 -23.92
CA TRP A 432 5.35 26.74 -24.35
C TRP A 432 5.99 26.72 -25.73
N GLY A 433 6.46 25.55 -26.19
CA GLY A 433 6.98 25.36 -27.53
C GLY A 433 5.90 25.21 -28.60
N ASN A 434 4.64 25.54 -28.31
CA ASN A 434 3.58 25.70 -29.30
C ASN A 434 3.23 27.21 -29.45
N PRO A 435 3.46 27.85 -30.61
CA PRO A 435 3.16 29.27 -30.79
C PRO A 435 1.68 29.59 -30.59
N ASP A 436 0.79 28.65 -30.91
CA ASP A 436 -0.65 28.81 -30.72
C ASP A 436 -1.02 28.91 -29.23
N MET A 437 -0.26 28.28 -28.32
CA MET A 437 -0.44 28.46 -26.87
C MET A 437 -0.16 29.90 -26.46
N HIS A 438 0.91 30.51 -26.98
CA HIS A 438 1.31 31.87 -26.61
C HIS A 438 0.26 32.92 -27.00
N HIS A 439 -0.43 32.69 -28.12
CA HIS A 439 -1.48 33.58 -28.63
C HIS A 439 -2.90 33.17 -28.25
N SER A 440 -3.07 32.12 -27.46
CA SER A 440 -4.39 31.59 -27.15
C SER A 440 -5.21 32.49 -26.22
N ALA A 441 -6.40 32.86 -26.68
CA ALA A 441 -7.42 33.43 -25.81
C ALA A 441 -7.97 32.31 -24.93
N HIS A 442 -7.86 32.49 -23.62
CA HIS A 442 -8.44 31.57 -22.65
C HIS A 442 -9.95 31.85 -22.57
N GLY A 443 -10.77 30.82 -22.77
CA GLY A 443 -12.21 30.93 -22.61
C GLY A 443 -12.61 31.28 -21.17
N PRO A 444 -13.87 31.70 -20.93
CA PRO A 444 -14.37 32.01 -19.58
C PRO A 444 -14.27 30.82 -18.62
N ASP A 445 -14.31 29.60 -19.16
CA ASP A 445 -14.18 28.34 -18.41
C ASP A 445 -12.72 27.82 -18.37
N GLY A 446 -11.74 28.64 -18.80
CA GLY A 446 -10.34 28.25 -18.89
C GLY A 446 -10.02 27.29 -20.04
N GLU A 447 -10.93 27.09 -20.99
CA GLU A 447 -10.68 26.24 -22.16
C GLU A 447 -9.79 26.94 -23.18
N VAL A 448 -8.84 26.19 -23.75
CA VAL A 448 -7.99 26.63 -24.86
C VAL A 448 -8.57 26.05 -26.15
N ALA A 449 -9.09 26.93 -27.02
CA ALA A 449 -9.97 26.52 -28.13
C ALA A 449 -9.30 25.60 -29.18
N PHE A 450 -7.99 25.69 -29.38
CA PHE A 450 -7.28 24.89 -30.37
C PHE A 450 -6.83 23.52 -29.83
N LEU A 451 -6.82 23.33 -28.50
CA LEU A 451 -6.41 22.05 -27.93
C LEU A 451 -7.45 20.97 -28.21
N PRO A 452 -7.04 19.74 -28.58
CA PRO A 452 -7.97 18.66 -28.78
C PRO A 452 -8.77 18.33 -27.51
N GLN A 453 -9.98 17.78 -27.68
CA GLN A 453 -10.89 17.46 -26.57
C GLN A 453 -10.27 16.54 -25.51
N GLU A 454 -9.26 15.75 -25.86
CA GLU A 454 -8.57 14.85 -24.92
C GLU A 454 -7.83 15.58 -23.78
N PHE A 455 -7.49 16.87 -23.95
CA PHE A 455 -6.89 17.73 -22.93
C PHE A 455 -7.93 18.34 -21.98
N ARG A 456 -9.22 18.31 -22.36
CA ARG A 456 -10.31 18.78 -21.51
C ARG A 456 -10.51 17.78 -20.37
N THR A 457 -10.37 18.27 -19.16
CA THR A 457 -10.46 17.46 -17.96
C THR A 457 -11.11 18.21 -16.80
N THR A 458 -11.26 17.53 -15.67
CA THR A 458 -11.73 18.09 -14.41
C THR A 458 -10.58 18.25 -13.44
N ILE A 459 -10.51 19.42 -12.80
CA ILE A 459 -9.57 19.74 -11.74
C ILE A 459 -10.36 19.95 -10.46
N ALA A 460 -9.82 19.53 -9.32
CA ALA A 460 -10.42 19.79 -8.03
C ALA A 460 -9.36 20.15 -7.00
N SER A 461 -9.71 21.01 -6.05
CA SER A 461 -8.91 21.19 -4.85
C SER A 461 -8.94 19.93 -3.99
N ALA A 462 -7.91 19.67 -3.23
CA ALA A 462 -7.85 18.46 -2.42
C ALA A 462 -7.18 18.63 -1.08
N ARG A 463 -7.70 17.90 -0.09
CA ARG A 463 -7.11 17.79 1.24
C ARG A 463 -6.51 16.39 1.40
N PRO A 464 -5.24 16.28 1.85
CA PRO A 464 -4.67 14.99 2.18
C PRO A 464 -5.35 14.45 3.45
N LEU A 465 -5.89 13.24 3.35
CA LEU A 465 -6.39 12.47 4.48
C LEU A 465 -5.52 11.25 4.68
N THR A 466 -5.12 11.00 5.92
CA THR A 466 -4.44 9.74 6.27
C THR A 466 -5.49 8.66 6.46
N LYS A 467 -5.44 7.64 5.61
CA LYS A 467 -6.27 6.44 5.73
C LYS A 467 -5.46 5.29 6.31
N PHE A 468 -6.06 4.59 7.27
CA PHE A 468 -5.51 3.37 7.82
C PHE A 468 -5.89 2.18 6.93
N VAL A 469 -4.91 1.38 6.55
CA VAL A 469 -5.12 0.19 5.72
C VAL A 469 -4.80 -1.04 6.57
N ILE A 470 -5.81 -1.88 6.76
CA ILE A 470 -5.68 -3.14 7.47
C ILE A 470 -5.27 -4.22 6.48
N ASP A 471 -4.19 -4.95 6.80
CA ASP A 471 -3.75 -6.09 6.01
C ASP A 471 -4.85 -7.16 5.95
N ARG A 472 -5.17 -7.63 4.75
CA ARG A 472 -6.25 -8.59 4.51
C ARG A 472 -6.06 -9.91 5.24
N LYS A 473 -4.82 -10.38 5.32
CA LYS A 473 -4.49 -11.65 6.00
C LYS A 473 -4.65 -11.48 7.50
N MET A 474 -4.21 -10.36 8.06
CA MET A 474 -4.37 -10.05 9.47
C MET A 474 -5.84 -9.87 9.86
N PHE A 475 -6.64 -9.23 9.00
CA PHE A 475 -8.09 -9.14 9.19
C PHE A 475 -8.77 -10.51 9.15
N ALA A 476 -8.41 -11.38 8.20
CA ALA A 476 -8.93 -12.74 8.14
C ALA A 476 -8.53 -13.59 9.35
N LEU A 477 -7.28 -13.47 9.82
CA LEU A 477 -6.81 -14.13 11.03
C LEU A 477 -7.54 -13.64 12.27
N TYR A 478 -7.84 -12.33 12.36
CA TYR A 478 -8.67 -11.78 13.43
C TYR A 478 -10.07 -12.43 13.44
N ILE A 479 -10.74 -12.50 12.29
CA ILE A 479 -12.05 -13.16 12.17
C ILE A 479 -11.97 -14.61 12.64
N LEU A 480 -10.93 -15.33 12.21
CA LEU A 480 -10.74 -16.74 12.58
C LEU A 480 -10.51 -16.90 14.09
N PHE A 481 -9.57 -16.14 14.66
CA PHE A 481 -9.14 -16.26 16.05
C PHE A 481 -10.22 -15.77 17.03
N GLN A 482 -11.03 -14.80 16.64
CA GLN A 482 -12.17 -14.33 17.43
C GLN A 482 -13.41 -15.20 17.24
N GLY A 483 -13.66 -15.65 16.00
CA GLY A 483 -14.82 -16.44 15.63
C GLY A 483 -14.82 -17.85 16.22
N ILE A 484 -13.66 -18.50 16.30
CA ILE A 484 -13.51 -19.85 16.86
C ILE A 484 -13.96 -19.93 18.35
N PRO A 485 -13.47 -19.07 19.28
CA PRO A 485 -13.97 -19.03 20.66
C PRO A 485 -15.45 -18.67 20.78
N VAL A 486 -15.94 -17.72 19.99
CA VAL A 486 -17.36 -17.32 19.99
C VAL A 486 -18.24 -18.52 19.57
N LEU A 487 -17.87 -19.21 18.49
CA LEU A 487 -18.55 -20.41 18.04
C LEU A 487 -18.53 -21.51 19.10
N PHE A 488 -17.39 -21.73 19.75
CA PHE A 488 -17.29 -22.69 20.85
C PHE A 488 -18.28 -22.38 21.98
N CYS A 489 -18.41 -21.12 22.39
CA CYS A 489 -19.36 -20.74 23.43
C CYS A 489 -20.82 -21.01 23.02
N TRP A 490 -21.19 -20.72 21.76
CA TRP A 490 -22.50 -21.07 21.22
C TRP A 490 -22.75 -22.58 21.18
N VAL A 491 -21.74 -23.36 20.80
CA VAL A 491 -21.84 -24.83 20.78
C VAL A 491 -22.06 -25.37 22.19
N VAL A 492 -21.34 -24.87 23.20
CA VAL A 492 -21.55 -25.29 24.61
C VAL A 492 -22.98 -25.00 25.05
N MET A 493 -23.51 -23.81 24.73
CA MET A 493 -24.90 -23.46 25.04
C MET A 493 -25.91 -24.32 24.31
N ALA A 494 -25.72 -24.54 23.00
CA ALA A 494 -26.61 -25.38 22.20
C ALA A 494 -26.62 -26.83 22.69
N VAL A 495 -25.45 -27.40 23.00
CA VAL A 495 -25.32 -28.74 23.57
C VAL A 495 -26.05 -28.83 24.91
N ARG A 496 -25.92 -27.83 25.77
CA ARG A 496 -26.61 -27.82 27.07
C ARG A 496 -28.13 -27.79 26.90
N VAL A 497 -28.64 -26.91 26.04
CA VAL A 497 -30.07 -26.80 25.75
C VAL A 497 -30.61 -28.10 25.15
N ALA A 498 -29.88 -28.69 24.20
CA ALA A 498 -30.26 -29.95 23.55
C ALA A 498 -30.29 -31.13 24.53
N MET A 499 -29.28 -31.24 25.40
CA MET A 499 -29.17 -32.36 26.35
C MET A 499 -30.07 -32.20 27.59
N ARG A 500 -30.68 -31.01 27.81
CA ARG A 500 -31.57 -30.69 28.94
C ARG A 500 -31.01 -31.11 30.31
N MET A 501 -29.71 -30.92 30.53
CA MET A 501 -29.08 -31.31 31.79
C MET A 501 -29.34 -30.25 32.86
N PRO A 502 -29.80 -30.63 34.07
CA PRO A 502 -29.98 -29.69 35.17
C PRO A 502 -28.61 -29.19 35.65
N ARG A 503 -28.42 -27.87 35.71
CA ARG A 503 -27.24 -27.29 36.37
C ARG A 503 -27.48 -27.33 37.88
N PRO A 504 -26.54 -27.87 38.67
CA PRO A 504 -26.62 -27.77 40.12
C PRO A 504 -26.63 -26.29 40.53
N LYS A 505 -27.39 -25.94 41.56
CA LYS A 505 -27.34 -24.57 42.12
C LYS A 505 -25.92 -24.33 42.64
N THR A 506 -25.16 -23.51 41.92
CA THR A 506 -23.81 -23.11 42.29
C THR A 506 -23.86 -21.77 43.01
N SER A 507 -23.14 -21.63 44.12
CA SER A 507 -22.89 -20.31 44.71
C SER A 507 -21.96 -19.49 43.82
N SER A 508 -21.75 -18.23 44.17
CA SER A 508 -20.75 -17.36 43.52
C SER A 508 -19.31 -17.87 43.67
N PHE A 509 -19.09 -18.90 44.50
CA PHE A 509 -17.79 -19.52 44.77
C PHE A 509 -17.82 -21.01 44.37
N PRO A 510 -17.79 -21.33 43.07
CA PRO A 510 -17.99 -22.71 42.58
C PRO A 510 -16.93 -23.69 43.09
N THR A 511 -15.74 -23.22 43.43
CA THR A 511 -14.68 -24.05 44.06
C THR A 511 -15.01 -24.41 45.50
N MET A 512 -15.53 -23.46 46.29
CA MET A 512 -16.00 -23.71 47.66
C MET A 512 -17.19 -24.67 47.65
N ASP A 513 -18.08 -24.53 46.68
CA ASP A 513 -19.21 -25.43 46.50
C ASP A 513 -18.78 -26.89 46.35
N VAL A 514 -17.69 -27.17 45.64
CA VAL A 514 -17.17 -28.54 45.50
C VAL A 514 -16.74 -29.08 46.86
N VAL A 515 -15.98 -28.31 47.64
CA VAL A 515 -15.45 -28.71 48.96
C VAL A 515 -16.56 -28.88 50.00
N PHE A 516 -17.49 -27.93 50.06
CA PHE A 516 -18.61 -28.00 51.02
C PHE A 516 -19.58 -29.12 50.67
N LYS A 517 -19.92 -29.30 49.38
CA LYS A 517 -20.84 -30.37 48.96
C LYS A 517 -20.20 -31.76 49.07
N SER A 518 -18.88 -31.89 48.91
CA SER A 518 -18.19 -33.16 49.16
C SER A 518 -18.20 -33.54 50.64
N ASN A 519 -17.98 -32.57 51.53
CA ASN A 519 -18.02 -32.80 52.98
C ASN A 519 -19.43 -33.15 53.49
N LEU A 520 -20.46 -32.46 52.98
CA LEU A 520 -21.87 -32.74 53.31
C LEU A 520 -22.34 -34.12 52.82
N ALA A 521 -21.75 -34.66 51.74
CA ALA A 521 -22.10 -35.97 51.20
C ALA A 521 -21.51 -37.16 51.98
N GLY A 522 -20.74 -36.92 53.05
CA GLY A 522 -20.13 -37.99 53.85
C GLY A 522 -18.94 -38.68 53.17
N CYS A 523 -18.39 -38.08 52.11
CA CYS A 523 -17.13 -38.47 51.48
C CYS A 523 -16.09 -37.37 51.69
N PRO A 524 -15.63 -37.15 52.94
CA PRO A 524 -14.59 -36.15 53.20
C PRO A 524 -13.34 -36.52 52.40
N ILE A 525 -12.68 -35.51 51.81
CA ILE A 525 -11.35 -35.69 51.22
C ILE A 525 -10.41 -35.99 52.40
N SER A 526 -10.17 -37.28 52.68
CA SER A 526 -9.61 -37.77 53.94
C SER A 526 -8.16 -37.36 54.20
N ASP A 527 -7.45 -36.86 53.18
CA ASP A 527 -6.04 -36.46 53.23
C ASP A 527 -5.84 -34.93 53.17
N GLY A 528 -6.73 -34.15 53.79
CA GLY A 528 -6.66 -32.68 53.79
C GLY A 528 -5.29 -32.12 54.22
N GLY A 529 -4.59 -32.78 55.16
CA GLY A 529 -3.23 -32.38 55.58
C GLY A 529 -2.17 -32.60 54.50
N GLN A 530 -2.18 -33.73 53.79
CA GLN A 530 -1.25 -33.98 52.68
C GLN A 530 -1.57 -33.15 51.44
N LEU A 531 -2.82 -32.72 51.27
CA LEU A 531 -3.20 -31.79 50.20
C LEU A 531 -2.68 -30.36 50.44
N ILE A 532 -2.52 -29.95 51.69
CA ILE A 532 -2.06 -28.59 52.06
C ILE A 532 -0.53 -28.51 52.11
N ASP A 533 0.12 -29.56 52.63
CA ASP A 533 1.59 -29.58 52.83
C ASP A 533 2.37 -30.37 51.77
N GLY A 534 1.68 -31.11 50.88
CA GLY A 534 2.29 -31.94 49.84
C GLY A 534 2.57 -31.20 48.52
N GLY A 535 3.56 -31.66 47.76
CA GLY A 535 3.85 -31.12 46.42
C GLY A 535 2.78 -31.46 45.38
N ASP A 536 2.74 -30.71 44.26
CA ASP A 536 1.75 -30.88 43.18
C ASP A 536 1.64 -32.31 42.63
N ALA A 537 2.74 -33.08 42.63
CA ALA A 537 2.75 -34.46 42.15
C ALA A 537 1.97 -35.40 43.09
N THR A 538 2.20 -35.26 44.40
CA THR A 538 1.46 -35.98 45.45
C THR A 538 -0.02 -35.62 45.46
N PHE A 539 -0.36 -34.33 45.26
CA PHE A 539 -1.74 -33.87 45.12
C PHE A 539 -2.46 -34.50 43.92
N VAL A 540 -1.83 -34.54 42.73
CA VAL A 540 -2.48 -35.14 41.56
C VAL A 540 -2.65 -36.65 41.71
N LYS A 541 -1.68 -37.33 42.33
CA LYS A 541 -1.75 -38.76 42.59
C LYS A 541 -2.86 -39.12 43.59
N SER A 542 -3.05 -38.34 44.66
CA SER A 542 -4.12 -38.57 45.65
C SER A 542 -5.53 -38.34 45.07
N LEU A 543 -5.63 -37.53 44.01
CA LEU A 543 -6.87 -37.25 43.32
C LEU A 543 -7.21 -38.24 42.19
N GLN A 544 -6.32 -39.18 41.85
CA GLN A 544 -6.62 -40.21 40.85
C GLN A 544 -7.77 -41.11 41.32
N GLY A 545 -8.76 -41.30 40.44
CA GLY A 545 -9.94 -42.13 40.73
C GLY A 545 -11.10 -41.40 41.43
N VAL A 546 -10.88 -40.21 41.99
CA VAL A 546 -11.96 -39.41 42.62
C VAL A 546 -12.89 -38.85 41.53
N ARG A 547 -14.20 -39.05 41.70
CA ARG A 547 -15.24 -38.57 40.77
C ARG A 547 -16.21 -37.63 41.48
N ILE A 548 -16.52 -36.52 40.82
CA ILE A 548 -17.54 -35.56 41.25
C ILE A 548 -18.83 -35.90 40.52
N VAL A 549 -19.90 -36.14 41.28
CA VAL A 549 -21.26 -36.36 40.77
C VAL A 549 -22.16 -35.28 41.36
N ALA A 550 -22.66 -34.37 40.53
CA ALA A 550 -23.59 -33.35 40.97
C ALA A 550 -25.01 -33.95 41.08
N LYS A 551 -25.39 -34.33 42.31
CA LYS A 551 -26.75 -34.79 42.64
C LYS A 551 -27.74 -33.64 42.76
#